data_AF-A0A1W9PA21-F1
#
_entry.id   AF-A0A1W9PA21-F1
#
_cell.length_a   1.000
_cell.length_b   1.000
_cell.length_c   1.000
_cell.angle_alpha   90.00
_cell.angle_beta   90.00
_cell.angle_gamma   90.00
#
_symmetry.space_group_name_H-M   'P 1'
#
loop_
_entity.id
_entity.type
_entity.pdbx_description
1 polymer ?
#
loop_
_entity_poly.entity_id
_entity_poly.type
_entity_poly.pdbx_seq_one_letter_code
_entity_poly.pdbx_strand_id
1 'polypeptide(L)'
;MRNPKLTVFLCSEIVEHFTGTRIEKVVGPTTGGIILAYEVARQMGIFDEIAEEQEKGKRIIRRGSGIREGEKVLIVDDVLTTGGSLRTTINAVKEKGGEIVGLSVLIDRSMGKNDFGYPLFAVYKKTVVNYSPEDCPLCKKGIPLMQMGGHHKNKQ
;
A
#
# COMPACT_ATOMS: atom_id res chain seq x y z
N MET A 1 -11.34 5.42 -1.66
CA MET A 1 -11.00 6.83 -1.36
C MET A 1 -11.89 7.82 -2.12
N ARG A 2 -13.23 7.70 -2.08
CA ARG A 2 -14.13 8.61 -2.81
C ARG A 2 -14.60 9.83 -2.01
N ASN A 3 -14.28 9.89 -0.72
CA ASN A 3 -14.62 11.01 0.16
C ASN A 3 -13.32 11.75 0.54
N PRO A 4 -13.01 12.89 -0.10
CA PRO A 4 -11.76 13.62 0.16
C PRO A 4 -11.60 14.06 1.61
N LYS A 5 -12.67 14.47 2.30
CA LYS A 5 -12.61 14.89 3.71
C LYS A 5 -12.14 13.76 4.62
N LEU A 6 -12.67 12.56 4.41
CA LEU A 6 -12.22 11.38 5.15
C LEU A 6 -10.81 10.96 4.76
N THR A 7 -10.44 11.07 3.48
CA THR A 7 -9.06 10.79 3.05
C THR A 7 -8.07 11.71 3.76
N VAL A 8 -8.34 13.02 3.80
CA VAL A 8 -7.49 14.02 4.50
C VAL A 8 -7.32 13.64 5.96
N PHE A 9 -8.42 13.35 6.66
CA PHE A 9 -8.40 12.94 8.07
C PHE A 9 -7.63 11.64 8.31
N LEU A 10 -7.85 10.60 7.49
CA LEU A 10 -7.14 9.34 7.67
C LEU A 10 -5.65 9.45 7.31
N CYS A 11 -5.29 10.30 6.36
CA CYS A 11 -3.90 10.60 6.03
C CYS A 11 -3.21 11.39 7.14
N SER A 12 -3.92 12.24 7.91
CA SER A 12 -3.28 12.96 9.02
C SER A 12 -2.80 12.03 10.13
N GLU A 13 -3.48 10.90 10.36
CA GLU A 13 -3.02 9.85 11.28
C GLU A 13 -1.66 9.26 10.85
N ILE A 14 -1.44 9.10 9.53
CA ILE A 14 -0.15 8.65 8.98
C ILE A 14 0.91 9.72 9.23
N VAL A 15 0.59 10.99 8.96
CA VAL A 15 1.53 12.10 9.16
C VAL A 15 1.93 12.23 10.63
N GLU A 16 0.96 12.14 11.54
CA GLU A 16 1.20 12.18 12.99
C GLU A 16 2.11 11.03 13.43
N HIS A 17 1.85 9.80 12.96
CA HIS A 17 2.68 8.63 13.31
C HIS A 17 4.14 8.80 12.90
N PHE A 18 4.41 9.40 11.75
CA PHE A 18 5.76 9.61 11.24
C PHE A 18 6.36 10.97 11.65
N THR A 19 5.71 11.72 12.54
CA THR A 19 6.25 12.98 13.06
C THR A 19 7.59 12.75 13.75
N GLY A 20 8.57 13.61 13.47
CA GLY A 20 9.93 13.49 14.00
C GLY A 20 10.83 12.51 13.23
N THR A 21 10.29 11.76 12.25
CA THR A 21 11.12 11.04 11.28
C THR A 21 11.50 11.97 10.13
N ARG A 22 12.69 11.78 9.57
CA ARG A 22 13.11 12.50 8.36
C ARG A 22 12.60 11.75 7.14
N ILE A 23 11.50 12.22 6.57
CA ILE A 23 10.96 11.75 5.28
C ILE A 23 11.08 12.88 4.28
N GLU A 24 11.59 12.56 3.09
CA GLU A 24 11.85 13.51 2.01
C GLU A 24 10.97 13.25 0.79
N LYS A 25 10.44 12.02 0.67
CA LYS A 25 9.54 11.62 -0.42
C LYS A 25 8.50 10.61 0.05
N VAL A 26 7.28 10.70 -0.48
CA VAL A 26 6.23 9.68 -0.30
C VAL A 26 6.00 8.92 -1.60
N VAL A 27 5.92 7.59 -1.57
CA VAL A 27 5.68 6.77 -2.76
C VAL A 27 4.40 5.96 -2.62
N GLY A 28 3.52 6.08 -3.61
CA GLY A 28 2.26 5.33 -3.67
C GLY A 28 2.20 4.41 -4.89
N PRO A 29 1.91 3.11 -4.73
CA PRO A 29 1.68 2.24 -5.88
C PRO A 29 0.35 2.54 -6.58
N THR A 30 0.34 2.34 -7.89
CA THR A 30 -0.92 2.31 -8.65
C THR A 30 -1.76 1.10 -8.24
N THR A 31 -3.09 1.20 -8.15
CA THR A 31 -3.92 2.42 -8.33
C THR A 31 -4.32 3.05 -6.99
N GLY A 32 -4.46 2.24 -5.94
CA GLY A 32 -5.00 2.66 -4.64
C GLY A 32 -4.10 3.65 -3.90
N GLY A 33 -2.80 3.37 -3.84
CA GLY A 33 -1.85 4.16 -3.06
C GLY A 33 -1.57 5.58 -3.57
N ILE A 34 -1.81 5.88 -4.84
CA ILE A 34 -1.46 7.20 -5.44
C ILE A 34 -2.13 8.36 -4.72
N ILE A 35 -3.44 8.26 -4.46
CA ILE A 35 -4.22 9.34 -3.83
C ILE A 35 -3.71 9.58 -2.40
N LEU A 36 -3.32 8.50 -1.70
CA LEU A 36 -2.82 8.58 -0.34
C LEU A 36 -1.42 9.14 -0.28
N ALA A 37 -0.53 8.73 -1.19
CA ALA A 37 0.82 9.25 -1.29
C ALA A 37 0.81 10.76 -1.55
N TYR A 38 0.00 11.21 -2.51
CA TYR A 38 -0.19 12.63 -2.77
C TYR A 38 -0.69 13.39 -1.53
N GLU A 39 -1.73 12.88 -0.86
CA GLU A 39 -2.32 13.58 0.29
C GLU A 39 -1.38 13.61 1.50
N VAL A 40 -0.65 12.52 1.79
CA VAL A 40 0.35 12.49 2.85
C VAL A 40 1.52 13.43 2.52
N ALA A 41 2.03 13.40 1.29
CA ALA A 41 3.10 14.30 0.85
C ALA A 41 2.68 15.78 0.97
N ARG A 42 1.44 16.10 0.55
CA ARG A 42 0.85 17.44 0.65
C ARG A 42 0.80 17.92 2.10
N GLN A 43 0.39 17.07 3.04
CA GLN A 43 0.34 17.43 4.46
C GLN A 43 1.73 17.56 5.10
N MET A 44 2.70 16.77 4.64
CA MET A 44 4.10 16.86 5.08
C MET A 44 4.88 18.01 4.41
N GLY A 45 4.35 18.63 3.35
CA GLY A 45 5.03 19.67 2.60
C GLY A 45 6.19 19.17 1.73
N ILE A 46 6.12 17.91 1.28
CA ILE A 46 7.13 17.25 0.45
C ILE A 46 6.52 16.73 -0.86
N PHE A 47 7.35 16.16 -1.73
CA PHE A 47 6.90 15.60 -3.00
C PHE A 47 6.48 14.14 -2.86
N ASP A 48 5.58 13.70 -3.73
CA ASP A 48 5.26 12.30 -3.95
C ASP A 48 5.90 11.76 -5.24
N GLU A 49 5.97 10.42 -5.36
CA GLU A 49 6.20 9.70 -6.61
C GLU A 49 5.21 8.54 -6.73
N ILE A 50 5.01 8.07 -7.96
CA ILE A 50 4.11 6.96 -8.25
C ILE A 50 4.92 5.70 -8.59
N ALA A 51 4.58 4.58 -7.94
CA ALA A 51 5.09 3.27 -8.34
C ALA A 51 4.08 2.59 -9.28
N GLU A 52 4.35 2.68 -10.58
CA GLU A 52 3.48 2.16 -11.63
C GLU A 52 3.75 0.68 -11.88
N GLU A 53 2.69 -0.14 -11.93
CA GLU A 53 2.78 -1.55 -12.28
C GLU A 53 3.11 -1.74 -13.77
N GLN A 54 4.07 -2.61 -14.05
CA GLN A 54 4.52 -3.00 -15.38
C GLN A 54 4.11 -4.45 -15.66
N GLU A 55 4.42 -4.92 -16.88
CA GLU A 55 4.27 -6.32 -17.21
C GLU A 55 5.01 -7.23 -16.20
N LYS A 56 4.46 -8.43 -15.99
CA LYS A 56 5.00 -9.47 -15.09
C LYS A 56 4.98 -9.08 -13.59
N GLY A 57 4.20 -8.08 -13.20
CA GLY A 57 3.98 -7.73 -11.78
C GLY A 57 5.14 -6.99 -11.12
N LYS A 58 6.09 -6.46 -11.92
CA LYS A 58 7.12 -5.54 -11.42
C LYS A 58 6.53 -4.13 -11.32
N ARG A 59 7.03 -3.31 -10.38
CA ARG A 59 6.74 -1.86 -10.34
C ARG A 59 7.98 -1.06 -10.70
N ILE A 60 7.77 0.11 -11.28
CA ILE A 60 8.81 1.12 -11.52
C ILE A 60 8.38 2.47 -10.97
N ILE A 61 9.34 3.26 -10.49
CA ILE A 61 9.07 4.64 -10.10
C ILE A 61 8.92 5.49 -11.37
N ARG A 62 7.76 6.11 -11.51
CA ARG A 62 7.37 6.96 -12.64
C ARG A 62 6.56 8.13 -12.14
N ARG A 63 6.67 9.26 -12.86
CA ARG A 63 5.96 10.53 -12.61
C ARG A 63 6.40 11.20 -11.30
N GLY A 64 7.02 12.38 -11.48
CA GLY A 64 7.64 13.16 -10.43
C GLY A 64 9.08 13.52 -10.81
N SER A 65 9.89 13.92 -9.83
CA SER A 65 11.32 14.23 -10.02
C SER A 65 12.21 12.99 -9.97
N GLY A 66 11.63 11.82 -9.69
CA GLY A 66 12.36 10.62 -9.32
C GLY A 66 12.84 10.65 -7.87
N ILE A 67 13.54 9.57 -7.49
CA ILE A 67 14.13 9.38 -6.16
C ILE A 67 15.64 9.57 -6.29
N ARG A 68 16.22 10.37 -5.40
CA ARG A 68 17.67 10.57 -5.31
C ARG A 68 18.32 9.48 -4.46
N GLU A 69 19.59 9.20 -4.72
CA GLU A 69 20.38 8.27 -3.90
C GLU A 69 20.37 8.72 -2.42
N GLY A 70 20.05 7.80 -1.52
CA GLY A 70 19.95 8.06 -0.07
C GLY A 70 18.69 8.81 0.38
N GLU A 71 17.79 9.19 -0.53
CA GLU A 71 16.59 9.95 -0.19
C GLU A 71 15.65 9.14 0.70
N LYS A 72 15.15 9.77 1.77
CA LYS A 72 14.32 9.09 2.77
C LYS A 72 12.88 8.94 2.29
N VAL A 73 12.45 7.71 2.07
CA VAL A 73 11.16 7.39 1.45
C VAL A 73 10.18 6.75 2.42
N LEU A 74 8.96 7.28 2.47
CA LEU A 74 7.79 6.62 3.05
C LEU A 74 6.96 5.97 1.93
N ILE A 75 6.62 4.70 2.04
CA ILE A 75 5.71 4.04 1.09
C ILE A 75 4.30 3.98 1.69
N VAL A 76 3.29 4.42 0.95
CA VAL A 76 1.88 4.44 1.41
C VAL A 76 0.98 3.70 0.43
N ASP A 77 0.16 2.76 0.92
CA ASP A 77 -0.85 2.06 0.11
C ASP A 77 -2.21 2.05 0.83
N ASP A 78 -3.28 1.62 0.16
CA ASP A 78 -4.62 1.66 0.75
C ASP A 78 -4.89 0.46 1.68
N VAL A 79 -4.75 -0.76 1.17
CA VAL A 79 -5.12 -1.98 1.88
C VAL A 79 -4.01 -3.02 1.78
N LEU A 80 -3.48 -3.41 2.94
CA LEU A 80 -2.57 -4.55 3.03
C LEU A 80 -3.35 -5.87 3.10
N THR A 81 -3.15 -6.71 2.08
CA THR A 81 -3.64 -8.10 2.04
C THR A 81 -2.46 -9.08 2.02
N THR A 82 -1.99 -9.47 0.83
CA THR A 82 -0.83 -10.37 0.66
C THR A 82 0.51 -9.63 0.75
N GLY A 83 0.50 -8.30 0.63
CA GLY A 83 1.70 -7.47 0.63
C GLY A 83 2.46 -7.42 -0.70
N GLY A 84 1.97 -8.06 -1.77
CA GLY A 84 2.65 -8.07 -3.07
C GLY A 84 2.92 -6.68 -3.66
N SER A 85 1.93 -5.78 -3.56
CA SER A 85 2.06 -4.36 -3.98
C SER A 85 3.21 -3.66 -3.25
N LEU A 86 3.23 -3.74 -1.91
CA LEU A 86 4.29 -3.15 -1.10
C LEU A 86 5.67 -3.76 -1.41
N ARG A 87 5.79 -5.09 -1.56
CA ARG A 87 7.08 -5.74 -1.89
C ARG A 87 7.66 -5.25 -3.21
N THR A 88 6.83 -5.18 -4.25
CA THR A 88 7.26 -4.70 -5.57
C THR A 88 7.58 -3.20 -5.57
N THR A 89 6.89 -2.42 -4.73
CA THR A 89 7.17 -1.00 -4.52
C THR A 89 8.48 -0.77 -3.75
N ILE A 90 8.74 -1.56 -2.70
CA ILE A 90 10.01 -1.57 -1.96
C ILE A 90 11.17 -1.81 -2.94
N ASN A 91 11.05 -2.79 -3.82
CA ASN A 91 12.07 -3.08 -4.83
C ASN A 91 12.25 -1.90 -5.80
N ALA A 92 11.15 -1.29 -6.27
CA ALA A 92 11.22 -0.13 -7.16
C ALA A 92 11.92 1.07 -6.51
N VAL A 93 11.68 1.33 -5.23
CA VAL A 93 12.36 2.39 -4.46
C VAL A 93 13.85 2.07 -4.28
N LYS A 94 14.19 0.83 -3.90
CA LYS A 94 15.58 0.37 -3.75
C LYS A 94 16.38 0.46 -5.05
N GLU A 95 15.78 0.08 -6.18
CA GLU A 95 16.41 0.19 -7.50
C GLU A 95 16.75 1.64 -7.89
N LYS A 96 16.12 2.63 -7.24
CA LYS A 96 16.41 4.06 -7.41
C LYS A 96 17.34 4.64 -6.33
N GLY A 97 17.86 3.82 -5.42
CA GLY A 97 18.73 4.26 -4.33
C GLY A 97 18.00 4.88 -3.14
N GLY A 98 16.67 4.77 -3.08
CA GLY A 98 15.89 5.31 -1.97
C GLY A 98 16.05 4.52 -0.68
N GLU A 99 16.14 5.22 0.44
CA GLU A 99 16.19 4.65 1.78
C GLU A 99 14.80 4.64 2.43
N ILE A 100 14.22 3.45 2.58
CA ILE A 100 12.86 3.31 3.11
C ILE A 100 12.88 3.53 4.63
N VAL A 101 12.15 4.55 5.08
CA VAL A 101 11.95 4.89 6.50
C VAL A 101 10.87 4.01 7.13
N GLY A 102 9.83 3.71 6.36
CA GLY A 102 8.71 2.91 6.81
C GLY A 102 7.67 2.71 5.71
N LEU A 103 6.64 1.94 6.07
CA LEU A 103 5.49 1.62 5.26
C LEU A 103 4.23 2.07 6.01
N SER A 104 3.22 2.54 5.28
CA SER A 104 1.91 2.84 5.85
C SER A 104 0.79 2.30 4.99
N VAL A 105 -0.28 1.83 5.63
CA VAL A 105 -1.55 1.53 4.97
C VAL A 105 -2.74 2.09 5.75
N LEU A 106 -3.86 2.37 5.07
CA LEU A 106 -5.08 2.70 5.79
C LEU A 106 -5.65 1.48 6.51
N ILE A 107 -5.64 0.32 5.85
CA ILE A 107 -6.24 -0.91 6.39
C ILE A 107 -5.29 -2.09 6.27
N ASP A 108 -4.95 -2.72 7.40
CA ASP A 108 -4.26 -4.00 7.42
C ASP A 108 -5.25 -5.16 7.63
N ARG A 109 -5.29 -6.08 6.66
CA ARG A 109 -6.08 -7.33 6.67
C ARG A 109 -5.21 -8.59 6.65
N SER A 110 -3.89 -8.45 6.78
CA SER A 110 -2.94 -9.54 6.59
C SER A 110 -2.73 -10.42 7.82
N MET A 111 -3.36 -10.08 8.94
CA MET A 111 -3.23 -10.78 10.23
C MET A 111 -1.79 -10.79 10.77
N GLY A 112 -0.98 -9.78 10.44
CA GLY A 112 0.41 -9.67 10.94
C GLY A 112 1.38 -10.69 10.35
N LYS A 113 1.02 -11.37 9.25
CA LYS A 113 1.87 -12.40 8.62
C LYS A 113 2.99 -11.85 7.74
N ASN A 114 3.02 -10.54 7.51
CA ASN A 114 3.99 -9.92 6.63
C ASN A 114 5.16 -9.34 7.41
N ASP A 115 6.35 -9.87 7.15
CA ASP A 115 7.59 -9.15 7.41
C ASP A 115 8.09 -8.52 6.10
N PHE A 116 8.31 -7.21 6.15
CA PHE A 116 8.87 -6.41 5.07
C PHE A 116 10.29 -5.91 5.37
N GLY A 117 10.80 -6.12 6.60
CA GLY A 117 12.07 -5.56 7.06
C GLY A 117 12.03 -4.04 7.35
N TYR A 118 10.83 -3.45 7.42
CA TYR A 118 10.61 -2.02 7.69
C TYR A 118 9.46 -1.82 8.67
N PRO A 119 9.48 -0.75 9.48
CA PRO A 119 8.33 -0.37 10.30
C PRO A 119 7.06 -0.24 9.44
N LEU A 120 5.98 -0.88 9.86
CA LEU A 120 4.67 -0.81 9.20
C LEU A 120 3.65 -0.18 10.14
N PHE A 121 3.09 0.95 9.71
CA PHE A 121 1.95 1.58 10.34
C PHE A 121 0.67 1.22 9.59
N ALA A 122 -0.41 0.97 10.33
CA ALA A 122 -1.74 0.79 9.75
C ALA A 122 -2.73 1.61 10.56
N VAL A 123 -3.46 2.52 9.90
CA VAL A 123 -4.46 3.38 10.56
C VAL A 123 -5.55 2.52 11.19
N TYR A 124 -5.96 1.45 10.52
CA TYR A 124 -6.91 0.48 11.03
C TYR A 124 -6.47 -0.95 10.77
N LYS A 125 -6.59 -1.81 11.78
CA LYS A 125 -6.29 -3.25 11.67
C LYS A 125 -7.59 -4.04 11.78
N LYS A 126 -7.87 -4.87 10.77
CA LYS A 126 -9.03 -5.76 10.79
C LYS A 126 -8.59 -7.21 10.65
N THR A 127 -8.83 -7.99 11.69
CA THR A 127 -8.69 -9.45 11.61
C THR A 127 -9.81 -10.00 10.73
N VAL A 128 -9.44 -10.68 9.65
CA VAL A 128 -10.38 -11.41 8.79
C VAL A 128 -10.10 -12.89 8.95
N VAL A 129 -11.14 -13.67 9.24
CA VAL A 129 -11.05 -15.12 9.29
C VAL A 129 -11.01 -15.63 7.86
N ASN A 130 -9.91 -16.29 7.49
CA ASN A 130 -9.83 -17.03 6.25
C ASN A 130 -10.36 -18.45 6.50
N TYR A 131 -11.34 -18.86 5.72
CA TYR A 131 -11.86 -20.22 5.76
C TYR A 131 -11.22 -21.04 4.63
N SER A 132 -10.89 -22.30 4.92
CA SER A 132 -10.67 -23.27 3.85
C SER A 132 -12.00 -23.58 3.14
N PRO A 133 -11.98 -24.13 1.91
CA PRO A 133 -13.21 -24.54 1.23
C PRO A 133 -14.09 -25.47 2.08
N GLU A 134 -13.47 -26.35 2.88
CA GLU A 134 -14.13 -27.33 3.75
C GLU A 134 -14.79 -26.68 4.97
N ASP A 135 -14.20 -25.60 5.49
CA ASP A 135 -14.67 -24.93 6.71
C ASP A 135 -15.53 -23.68 6.44
N CYS A 136 -15.66 -23.27 5.18
CA CYS A 136 -16.38 -22.06 4.81
C CYS A 136 -17.90 -22.20 5.03
N PRO A 137 -18.52 -21.41 5.92
CA PRO A 137 -19.95 -21.50 6.20
C PRO A 137 -20.83 -21.10 5.01
N LEU A 138 -20.30 -20.32 4.06
CA LEU A 138 -21.01 -19.95 2.84
C LEU A 138 -20.88 -21.04 1.76
N CYS A 139 -19.72 -21.72 1.66
CA CYS A 139 -19.54 -22.87 0.77
C CYS A 139 -20.46 -24.03 1.19
N LYS A 140 -20.58 -24.30 2.50
CA LYS A 140 -21.53 -25.30 3.03
C LYS A 140 -22.99 -24.99 2.69
N LYS A 141 -23.33 -23.71 2.47
CA LYS A 141 -24.65 -23.26 2.05
C LYS A 141 -24.82 -23.21 0.53
N GLY A 142 -23.81 -23.62 -0.25
CA GLY A 142 -23.85 -23.61 -1.70
C GLY A 142 -23.94 -22.20 -2.31
N ILE A 143 -23.59 -21.15 -1.56
CA ILE A 143 -23.65 -19.78 -2.06
C ILE A 143 -22.51 -19.59 -3.07
N PRO A 144 -22.80 -19.21 -4.33
CA PRO A 144 -21.77 -19.05 -5.36
C PRO A 144 -20.78 -17.95 -4.99
N LEU A 145 -19.49 -18.24 -5.15
CA LEU A 145 -18.43 -17.25 -4.95
C LEU A 145 -18.41 -16.28 -6.12
N MET A 146 -18.44 -14.99 -5.81
CA MET A 146 -18.27 -13.92 -6.79
C MET A 146 -16.91 -13.27 -6.57
N GLN A 147 -16.05 -13.28 -7.60
CA GLN A 147 -14.75 -12.63 -7.54
C GLN A 147 -14.94 -11.11 -7.78
N MET A 148 -14.62 -10.30 -6.76
CA MET A 148 -14.62 -8.85 -6.89
C MET A 148 -13.24 -8.35 -7.36
N GLY A 149 -13.14 -7.97 -8.64
CA GLY A 149 -11.94 -7.32 -9.19
C GLY A 149 -10.74 -8.25 -9.42
N GLY A 150 -10.13 -8.13 -10.60
CA GLY A 150 -8.97 -8.90 -11.08
C GLY A 150 -9.01 -9.02 -12.61
N HIS A 151 -7.86 -9.03 -13.27
CA HIS A 151 -7.81 -9.37 -14.71
C HIS A 151 -8.38 -10.77 -14.91
N HIS A 152 -9.38 -10.91 -15.78
CA HIS A 152 -9.90 -12.20 -16.21
C HIS A 152 -8.75 -13.09 -16.72
N LYS A 153 -8.33 -14.03 -15.89
CA LYS A 153 -7.84 -15.31 -16.37
C LYS A 153 -8.83 -16.34 -15.88
N ASN A 154 -9.74 -16.73 -16.76
CA ASN A 154 -10.58 -17.91 -16.57
C ASN A 154 -9.65 -19.07 -16.20
N LYS A 155 -9.66 -19.48 -14.94
CA LYS A 155 -9.21 -20.80 -14.56
C LYS A 155 -10.47 -21.65 -14.45
N GLN A 156 -10.64 -22.50 -15.46
CA GLN A 156 -11.43 -23.71 -15.35
C GLN A 156 -10.85 -24.59 -14.24
#